data_AF-A0A7K2YN15-F1
#
_entry.id   AF-A0A7K2YN15-F1
#
_cell.length_a   1.000
_cell.length_b   1.000
_cell.length_c   1.000
_cell.angle_alpha   90.00
_cell.angle_beta   90.00
_cell.angle_gamma   90.00
#
_symmetry.space_group_name_H-M   'P 1'
#
loop_
_entity.id
_entity.type
_entity.pdbx_description
1 polymer ?
#
loop_
_entity_poly.entity_id
_entity_poly.type
_entity_poly.pdbx_seq_one_letter_code
_entity_poly.pdbx_strand_id
1 'polypeptide(L)' 'GLEAAALVGDVEHVAEADLAAVRDLGGADTPILVAGPDAVVRAVVTV' A
#
# COMPACT_ATOMS: atom_id res chain seq x y z
N GLY A 1 5.25 -13.73 5.63
CA GLY A 1 4.40 -12.54 5.74
C GLY A 1 4.71 -11.64 4.57
N LEU A 2 3.77 -10.80 4.15
CA LEU A 2 4.04 -9.84 3.08
C LEU A 2 5.26 -8.98 3.42
N GLU A 3 6.19 -8.90 2.47
CA GLU A 3 7.32 -7.99 2.54
C GLU A 3 6.92 -6.56 2.12
N ALA A 4 5.88 -6.45 1.28
CA ALA A 4 5.26 -5.19 0.84
C ALA A 4 3.91 -5.44 0.13
N ALA A 5 3.11 -4.39 -0.04
CA ALA A 5 1.95 -4.36 -0.93
C ALA A 5 2.05 -3.20 -1.93
N ALA A 6 1.33 -3.28 -3.05
CA ALA A 6 1.27 -2.22 -4.05
C ALA A 6 -0.19 -1.82 -4.33
N LEU A 7 -0.48 -0.52 -4.19
CA LEU A 7 -1.73 0.10 -4.61
C LEU A 7 -1.46 0.86 -5.91
N VAL A 8 -2.07 0.41 -7.01
CA VAL A 8 -1.88 1.00 -8.33
C VAL A 8 -3.17 1.62 -8.81
N GLY A 9 -3.15 2.92 -9.05
CA GLY A 9 -4.33 3.65 -9.52
C GLY A 9 -4.15 5.15 -9.42
N ASP A 10 -5.18 5.89 -9.83
CA ASP A 10 -5.25 7.34 -9.63
C ASP A 10 -5.87 7.62 -8.26
N VAL A 11 -5.10 7.34 -7.22
CA VAL A 11 -5.54 7.41 -5.81
C VAL A 11 -4.63 8.35 -5.03
N GLU A 12 -5.24 9.28 -4.30
CA GLU A 12 -4.51 10.21 -3.44
C GLU A 12 -4.26 9.62 -2.04
N HIS A 13 -5.06 8.63 -1.63
CA HIS A 13 -5.03 8.03 -0.28
C HIS A 13 -5.28 6.52 -0.35
N VAL A 14 -4.70 5.77 0.58
CA VAL A 14 -4.96 4.34 0.77
C VAL A 14 -6.23 4.18 1.60
N ALA A 15 -7.18 3.35 1.16
CA ALA A 15 -8.41 3.13 1.91
C ALA A 15 -8.12 2.35 3.21
N GLU A 16 -8.87 2.61 4.29
CA GLU A 16 -8.68 1.90 5.57
C GLU A 16 -8.85 0.38 5.44
N ALA A 17 -9.73 -0.08 4.55
CA ALA A 17 -9.91 -1.51 4.28
C ALA A 17 -8.64 -2.16 3.71
N ASP A 18 -7.92 -1.44 2.83
CA ASP A 18 -6.66 -1.92 2.26
C ASP A 18 -5.54 -1.92 3.32
N LEU A 19 -5.48 -0.87 4.15
CA LEU A 19 -4.57 -0.81 5.29
C LEU A 19 -4.81 -2.00 6.25
N ALA A 20 -6.07 -2.27 6.61
CA ALA A 20 -6.41 -3.39 7.47
C ALA A 20 -5.97 -4.73 6.86
N ALA A 21 -6.24 -4.95 5.57
CA ALA A 21 -5.83 -6.16 4.87
C ALA A 21 -4.30 -6.35 4.86
N VAL A 22 -3.53 -5.27 4.65
CA VAL A 22 -2.07 -5.32 4.68
C VAL A 22 -1.55 -5.60 6.09
N ARG A 23 -2.12 -5.00 7.14
CA ARG A 23 -1.80 -5.32 8.55
C ARG A 23 -2.02 -6.79 8.87
N ASP A 24 -3.15 -7.34 8.44
CA ASP A 24 -3.51 -8.73 8.74
C ASP A 24 -2.58 -9.73 8.06
N LEU A 25 -2.09 -9.41 6.86
CA LEU A 25 -1.25 -10.31 6.06
C LEU A 25 0.26 -10.10 6.23
N GLY A 26 0.67 -8.87 6.55
CA GLY A 26 2.07 -8.44 6.59
C GLY A 26 2.55 -7.98 7.97
N GLY A 27 1.66 -7.44 8.80
CA GLY A 27 1.99 -6.81 10.07
C GLY A 27 1.98 -5.28 10.01
N ALA A 28 2.20 -4.65 11.18
CA ALA A 28 2.10 -3.20 11.34
C ALA A 28 3.11 -2.43 10.46
N ASP A 29 4.32 -2.95 10.25
CA ASP A 29 5.37 -2.22 9.52
C ASP A 29 5.44 -2.56 8.03
N THR A 30 4.45 -3.28 7.47
CA THR A 30 4.49 -3.67 6.06
C THR A 30 4.29 -2.45 5.16
N PRO A 31 5.25 -2.14 4.27
CA PRO A 31 5.15 -0.98 3.40
C PRO A 31 4.12 -1.20 2.30
N ILE A 32 3.41 -0.12 1.97
CA ILE A 32 2.50 -0.02 0.82
C ILE A 32 3.10 0.99 -0.16
N LEU A 33 3.44 0.52 -1.35
CA LEU A 33 3.86 1.38 -2.46
C LEU A 33 2.61 1.90 -3.18
N VAL A 34 2.42 3.21 -3.19
CA VAL A 34 1.35 3.87 -3.94
C VAL A 34 1.91 4.33 -5.28
N ALA A 35 1.41 3.74 -6.37
CA ALA A 35 1.87 4.03 -7.72
C ALA A 35 0.72 4.47 -8.62
N GLY A 36 1.02 5.34 -9.58
CA GLY A 36 0.07 5.67 -10.64
C GLY A 36 -0.10 4.50 -11.63
N PRO A 37 -1.11 4.55 -12.51
CA PRO A 37 -1.28 3.55 -13.57
C PRO A 37 -0.11 3.49 -14.56
N ASP A 38 0.77 4.50 -14.54
CA ASP A 38 2.05 4.59 -15.23
C ASP A 38 3.19 3.80 -14.54
N ALA A 39 2.89 3.05 -13.48
CA ALA A 39 3.82 2.31 -12.64
C ALA A 39 4.88 3.19 -11.94
N VAL A 40 4.66 4.50 -11.88
CA VAL A 40 5.53 5.41 -11.13
C VAL A 40 5.09 5.43 -9.67
N VAL A 41 5.99 5.06 -8.76
CA VAL A 41 5.77 5.16 -7.31
C VAL A 41 5.77 6.63 -6.90
N ARG A 42 4.71 7.03 -6.19
CA ARG A 42 4.47 8.42 -5.76
C ARG A 42 4.61 8.57 -4.25
N ALA A 43 4.29 7.53 -3.50
CA ALA A 43 4.42 7.50 -2.05
C ALA A 43 4.72 6.10 -1.54
N VAL A 44 5.28 6.04 -0.34
CA VAL A 44 5.38 4.83 0.48
C VAL A 44 4.71 5.13 1.80
N VAL A 45 3.77 4.28 2.20
CA VAL A 45 3.02 4.40 3.44
C VAL A 45 3.25 3.14 4.25
N THR A 46 3.52 3.26 5.54
CA THR A 46 3.52 2.13 6.47
C THR A 46 2.18 2.06 7.18
N VAL A 47 1.73 0.83 7.43
CA VAL A 47 0.55 0.59 8.25
C VAL A 47 0.83 0.85 9.73
#